data_AF-A0A6B1F0A5-F1
#
_entry.id   AF-A0A6B1F0A5-F1
#
_cell.length_a   1.000
_cell.length_b   1.000
_cell.length_c   1.000
_cell.angle_alpha   90.00
_cell.angle_beta   90.00
_cell.angle_gamma   90.00
#
_symmetry.space_group_name_H-M   'P 1'
#
loop_
_entity.id
_entity.type
_entity.pdbx_description
1 polymer ?
#
loop_
_entity_poly.entity_id
_entity_poly.type
_entity_poly.pdbx_seq_one_letter_code
_entity_poly.pdbx_strand_id
1 'polypeptide(L)'
;MSTMFGVQKTPIYGSFGEFTVGDNANTVRAKYILTKIKPGNDGTWENELASQMKPWREVFNVEELSFDELLQRELDDSRVAHDLIPYLLGESGNKAKFFPPILAVIVPRKQEGTGIEKFYPTPSIPDEFVEQYGDLFNFEQVVWNGDPTPLATLSYNRQRSAFIIVDGQHRAMAVLALHRQLNENWGDNAFASYYDHIDVTSEQVKNIELPVCIIYFPDLYEDNLLPQEQRIDLSSVCREIFLVVNRSAKRVSEARTLLLDDEDIAARLMRKTLSTLKNRGKREDELARIYSISYADSDTEIGQREVISGRLEYSSAIALHKIHSALSFGLDGAFRLNDYEDISDGRKTRNSNRPAEILLGTKIENYPTLPRNSGKSLPPQEVDEIVEKLGDMADKALMSLFDRFRPFTIHNSELRRLRMLLLEPDFRAQIEQKKVYNLIFDGSGVRNVFESHYERLKEERDKHSHEQQTVPAHLQHQIVFCESVRKALEDHERKFQRLRACEFFKINLNIFDSEDNREDQVELSQNVRKLFQTIA
;
A
#
# COMPACT_ATOMS: atom_id res chain seq x y z
N MET A 1 21.01 36.42 -30.54
CA MET A 1 19.93 36.26 -29.54
C MET A 1 19.42 34.84 -29.64
N SER A 2 19.82 33.98 -28.71
CA SER A 2 19.30 32.61 -28.61
C SER A 2 17.93 32.70 -27.97
N THR A 3 16.86 32.52 -28.75
CA THR A 3 15.52 32.27 -28.21
C THR A 3 15.60 30.98 -27.41
N MET A 4 15.68 31.10 -26.08
CA MET A 4 15.42 29.98 -25.18
C MET A 4 14.00 29.48 -25.48
N PHE A 5 13.90 28.29 -26.07
CA PHE A 5 12.63 27.56 -26.11
C PHE A 5 12.26 27.27 -24.65
N GLY A 6 11.39 28.09 -24.07
CA GLY A 6 10.87 27.87 -22.73
C GLY A 6 10.16 26.53 -22.66
N VAL A 7 10.35 25.80 -21.56
CA VAL A 7 9.65 24.53 -21.35
C VAL A 7 8.14 24.78 -21.30
N GLN A 8 7.37 24.06 -22.11
CA GLN A 8 5.92 24.21 -22.18
C GLN A 8 5.26 23.75 -20.88
N LYS A 9 4.72 24.71 -20.11
CA LYS A 9 3.93 24.45 -18.90
C LYS A 9 2.44 24.46 -19.24
N THR A 10 1.68 23.56 -18.62
CA THR A 10 0.23 23.40 -18.83
C THR A 10 -0.53 24.07 -17.71
N PRO A 11 -1.48 24.98 -18.00
CA PRO A 11 -2.23 25.68 -16.97
C PRO A 11 -3.35 24.83 -16.38
N ILE A 12 -3.57 24.98 -15.07
CA ILE A 12 -4.72 24.49 -14.31
C ILE A 12 -5.36 25.70 -13.67
N TYR A 13 -6.68 25.81 -13.76
CA TYR A 13 -7.43 26.92 -13.18
C TYR A 13 -8.25 26.42 -11.99
N GLY A 14 -8.40 27.27 -10.98
CA GLY A 14 -9.15 26.90 -9.79
C GLY A 14 -9.18 27.98 -8.73
N SER A 15 -9.80 27.66 -7.59
CA SER A 15 -9.80 28.55 -6.44
C SER A 15 -8.65 28.22 -5.50
N PHE A 16 -7.85 29.22 -5.16
CA PHE A 16 -6.72 29.11 -4.26
C PHE A 16 -7.13 29.31 -2.79
N GLY A 17 -6.42 28.61 -1.91
CA GLY A 17 -6.34 28.95 -0.51
C GLY A 17 -5.03 28.49 0.11
N GLU A 18 -4.78 28.98 1.32
CA GLU A 18 -3.63 28.60 2.15
C GLU A 18 -4.15 28.05 3.47
N PHE A 19 -3.47 27.01 3.95
CA PHE A 19 -3.77 26.35 5.20
C PHE A 19 -2.49 26.28 6.05
N THR A 20 -2.54 26.94 7.20
CA THR A 20 -1.46 26.97 8.19
C THR A 20 -2.09 26.75 9.56
N VAL A 21 -1.57 25.81 10.35
CA VAL A 21 -2.08 25.49 11.68
C VAL A 21 -0.97 25.75 12.71
N GLY A 22 -1.14 26.79 13.53
CA GLY A 22 -0.28 27.12 14.68
C GLY A 22 1.05 27.81 14.33
N ASP A 23 1.54 28.63 15.27
CA ASP A 23 2.81 29.39 15.18
C ASP A 23 4.06 28.57 15.59
N ASN A 24 3.97 27.24 15.61
CA ASN A 24 5.08 26.40 16.07
C ASN A 24 6.09 26.14 14.94
N ALA A 25 7.38 26.13 15.27
CA ALA A 25 8.50 25.91 14.33
C ALA A 25 8.53 24.54 13.60
N ASN A 26 7.51 23.69 13.81
CA ASN A 26 7.38 22.35 13.22
C ASN A 26 6.15 22.23 12.28
N THR A 27 5.52 23.33 11.90
CA THR A 27 4.32 23.30 11.04
C THR A 27 4.70 23.65 9.60
N VAL A 28 4.34 22.77 8.67
CA VAL A 28 4.56 22.99 7.23
C VAL A 28 3.32 23.65 6.64
N ARG A 29 3.49 24.80 5.98
CA ARG A 29 2.38 25.48 5.30
C ARG A 29 1.94 24.67 4.09
N ALA A 30 0.64 24.64 3.85
CA ALA A 30 0.05 24.00 2.69
C ALA A 30 -0.71 25.04 1.87
N LYS A 31 -0.35 25.18 0.60
CA LYS A 31 -1.12 25.97 -0.38
C LYS A 31 -1.87 25.00 -1.28
N TYR A 32 -3.09 25.36 -1.65
CA TYR A 32 -3.93 24.49 -2.47
C TYR A 32 -4.67 25.22 -3.56
N ILE A 33 -5.01 24.48 -4.61
CA ILE A 33 -5.94 24.90 -5.66
C ILE A 33 -7.06 23.86 -5.76
N LEU A 34 -8.30 24.30 -5.54
CA LEU A 34 -9.50 23.49 -5.79
C LEU A 34 -9.87 23.62 -7.26
N THR A 35 -9.92 22.48 -7.92
CA THR A 35 -10.14 22.36 -9.36
C THR A 35 -10.93 21.10 -9.66
N LYS A 36 -10.92 20.64 -10.92
CA LYS A 36 -11.59 19.42 -11.35
C LYS A 36 -10.81 18.69 -12.44
N ILE A 37 -11.08 17.40 -12.57
CA ILE A 37 -10.65 16.59 -13.71
C ILE A 37 -11.85 16.02 -14.44
N LYS A 38 -11.65 15.69 -15.72
CA LYS A 38 -12.66 15.04 -16.57
C LYS A 38 -12.04 13.86 -17.32
N PRO A 39 -12.72 12.71 -17.38
CA PRO A 39 -12.38 11.69 -18.36
C PRO A 39 -12.75 12.20 -19.77
N GLY A 40 -12.06 11.72 -20.80
CA GLY A 40 -12.26 12.22 -22.17
C GLY A 40 -10.97 12.30 -22.98
N ASN A 41 -11.13 12.64 -24.26
CA ASN A 41 -10.06 12.72 -25.27
C ASN A 41 -10.13 14.03 -26.08
N ASP A 42 -10.85 15.03 -25.57
CA ASP A 42 -11.12 16.30 -26.27
C ASP A 42 -9.94 17.29 -26.17
N GLY A 43 -8.87 16.92 -25.47
CA GLY A 43 -7.65 17.73 -25.30
C GLY A 43 -7.84 18.94 -24.39
N THR A 44 -8.88 18.97 -23.55
CA THR A 44 -9.04 20.04 -22.55
C THR A 44 -8.01 19.91 -21.43
N TRP A 45 -7.70 21.02 -20.73
CA TRP A 45 -6.76 20.99 -19.61
C TRP A 45 -7.21 20.04 -18.49
N GLU A 46 -8.52 19.81 -18.32
CA GLU A 46 -9.07 18.83 -17.38
C GLU A 46 -8.76 17.38 -17.80
N ASN A 47 -8.82 17.07 -19.09
CA ASN A 47 -8.44 15.74 -19.62
C ASN A 47 -6.93 15.53 -19.48
N GLU A 48 -6.14 16.56 -19.80
CA GLU A 48 -4.69 16.51 -19.68
C GLU A 48 -4.25 16.35 -18.23
N LEU A 49 -4.90 17.03 -17.28
CA LEU A 49 -4.67 16.85 -15.86
C LEU A 49 -5.02 15.42 -15.41
N ALA A 50 -6.12 14.84 -15.90
CA ALA A 50 -6.47 13.44 -15.62
C ALA A 50 -5.35 12.47 -16.08
N SER A 51 -4.74 12.71 -17.25
CA SER A 51 -3.59 11.93 -17.73
C SER A 51 -2.34 12.02 -16.82
N GLN A 52 -2.19 13.12 -16.08
CA GLN A 52 -1.03 13.37 -15.22
C GLN A 52 -1.20 12.89 -13.78
N MET A 53 -2.44 12.60 -13.37
CA MET A 53 -2.72 12.03 -12.06
C MET A 53 -2.30 10.58 -11.97
N LYS A 54 -1.65 10.26 -10.85
CA LYS A 54 -1.12 8.93 -10.58
C LYS A 54 -1.60 8.46 -9.21
N PRO A 55 -2.29 7.31 -9.14
CA PRO A 55 -2.47 6.60 -7.88
C PRO A 55 -1.11 6.31 -7.25
N TRP A 56 -1.06 6.27 -5.91
CA TRP A 56 0.17 6.02 -5.15
C TRP A 56 0.98 4.81 -5.70
N ARG A 57 0.27 3.73 -6.05
CA ARG A 57 0.86 2.49 -6.60
C ARG A 57 1.61 2.62 -7.92
N GLU A 58 1.35 3.68 -8.69
CA GLU A 58 1.95 3.87 -10.01
C GLU A 58 3.19 4.75 -9.97
N VAL A 59 3.43 5.46 -8.86
CA VAL A 59 4.59 6.37 -8.73
C VAL A 59 5.80 5.66 -8.14
N PHE A 60 5.59 4.67 -7.28
CA PHE A 60 6.67 4.03 -6.55
C PHE A 60 6.78 2.53 -6.86
N ASN A 61 7.99 2.07 -7.18
CA ASN A 61 8.27 0.66 -7.38
C ASN A 61 8.22 -0.13 -6.06
N VAL A 62 7.57 -1.29 -6.07
CA VAL A 62 7.42 -2.20 -4.92
C VAL A 62 8.75 -2.48 -4.23
N GLU A 63 9.81 -2.65 -5.02
CA GLU A 63 11.15 -2.98 -4.54
C GLU A 63 11.82 -1.80 -3.82
N GLU A 64 11.44 -0.57 -4.15
CA GLU A 64 12.03 0.68 -3.63
C GLU A 64 11.23 1.28 -2.46
N LEU A 65 10.00 0.82 -2.26
CA LEU A 65 9.13 1.33 -1.21
C LEU A 65 9.65 0.99 0.20
N SER A 66 9.36 1.82 1.18
CA SER A 66 9.31 1.38 2.57
C SER A 66 8.12 0.43 2.76
N PHE A 67 8.09 -0.29 3.87
CA PHE A 67 6.94 -1.13 4.19
C PHE A 67 5.64 -0.31 4.30
N ASP A 68 5.71 0.89 4.87
CA ASP A 68 4.54 1.74 5.12
C ASP A 68 3.88 2.20 3.83
N GLU A 69 4.70 2.54 2.83
CA GLU A 69 4.23 2.96 1.52
C GLU A 69 3.61 1.81 0.71
N LEU A 70 3.96 0.54 1.01
CA LEU A 70 3.27 -0.61 0.42
C LEU A 70 1.81 -0.72 0.89
N LEU A 71 1.50 -0.34 2.12
CA LEU A 71 0.12 -0.37 2.64
C LEU A 71 -0.75 0.75 2.07
N GLN A 72 -0.13 1.87 1.71
CA GLN A 72 -0.80 3.00 1.05
C GLN A 72 -1.13 2.70 -0.42
N ARG A 73 -0.63 1.57 -0.94
CA ARG A 73 -0.79 1.06 -2.31
C ARG A 73 -2.09 0.29 -2.55
N GLU A 74 -2.75 -0.22 -1.51
CA GLU A 74 -3.89 -1.14 -1.66
C GLU A 74 -5.12 -0.42 -2.21
N LEU A 75 -5.32 -0.59 -3.51
CA LEU A 75 -6.50 -0.20 -4.26
C LEU A 75 -7.32 -1.45 -4.59
N ASP A 76 -8.64 -1.35 -4.49
CA ASP A 76 -9.57 -2.43 -4.81
C ASP A 76 -10.15 -2.18 -6.20
N ASP A 77 -9.44 -2.61 -7.24
CA ASP A 77 -9.86 -2.40 -8.64
C ASP A 77 -11.19 -3.08 -8.96
N SER A 78 -11.50 -4.21 -8.30
CA SER A 78 -12.78 -4.90 -8.43
C SER A 78 -13.93 -4.01 -7.97
N ARG A 79 -13.81 -3.41 -6.78
CA ARG A 79 -14.78 -2.43 -6.30
C ARG A 79 -14.88 -1.21 -7.22
N VAL A 80 -13.76 -0.74 -7.77
CA VAL A 80 -13.80 0.39 -8.72
C VAL A 80 -14.60 0.01 -9.96
N ALA A 81 -14.30 -1.15 -10.55
CA ALA A 81 -14.90 -1.60 -11.80
C ALA A 81 -16.38 -1.97 -11.68
N HIS A 82 -16.79 -2.66 -10.61
CA HIS A 82 -18.16 -3.16 -10.46
C HIS A 82 -19.09 -2.28 -9.61
N ASP A 83 -18.54 -1.39 -8.79
CA ASP A 83 -19.38 -0.56 -7.89
C ASP A 83 -19.30 0.92 -8.28
N LEU A 84 -18.09 1.47 -8.41
CA LEU A 84 -17.89 2.91 -8.57
C LEU A 84 -18.11 3.41 -10.00
N ILE A 85 -17.63 2.68 -11.01
CA ILE A 85 -17.85 3.05 -12.41
C ILE A 85 -19.34 2.94 -12.78
N PRO A 86 -20.05 1.83 -12.47
CA PRO A 86 -21.50 1.73 -12.71
C PRO A 86 -22.30 2.81 -11.98
N TYR A 87 -21.86 3.21 -10.77
CA TYR A 87 -22.44 4.35 -10.07
C TYR A 87 -22.30 5.66 -10.86
N LEU A 88 -21.11 5.96 -11.41
CA LEU A 88 -20.88 7.14 -12.24
C LEU A 88 -21.70 7.10 -13.53
N LEU A 89 -21.72 5.95 -14.22
CA LEU A 89 -22.44 5.76 -15.48
C LEU A 89 -23.97 5.74 -15.28
N GLY A 90 -24.47 5.37 -14.10
CA GLY A 90 -25.90 5.41 -13.76
C GLY A 90 -26.63 4.10 -13.87
N GLU A 91 -25.89 3.03 -13.94
CA GLU A 91 -26.39 1.67 -14.00
C GLU A 91 -26.89 1.21 -12.61
N SER A 92 -26.42 1.85 -11.53
CA SER A 92 -26.75 1.47 -10.16
C SER A 92 -28.14 1.92 -9.66
N GLY A 93 -29.00 2.50 -10.52
CA GLY A 93 -30.35 2.96 -10.16
C GLY A 93 -30.41 4.18 -9.21
N ASN A 94 -29.27 4.79 -8.87
CA ASN A 94 -29.20 5.92 -7.95
C ASN A 94 -29.63 7.23 -8.62
N LYS A 95 -30.50 8.00 -7.95
CA LYS A 95 -31.02 9.28 -8.47
C LYS A 95 -30.05 10.46 -8.35
N ALA A 96 -29.15 10.41 -7.37
CA ALA A 96 -28.15 11.45 -7.14
C ALA A 96 -26.75 10.82 -7.15
N LYS A 97 -25.85 11.43 -7.93
CA LYS A 97 -24.47 10.98 -8.11
C LYS A 97 -23.51 12.10 -7.76
N PHE A 98 -22.61 11.86 -6.82
CA PHE A 98 -21.59 12.82 -6.45
C PHE A 98 -20.40 12.12 -5.82
N PHE A 99 -19.21 12.40 -6.32
CA PHE A 99 -17.98 12.06 -5.63
C PHE A 99 -17.49 13.25 -4.82
N PRO A 100 -17.23 13.08 -3.51
CA PRO A 100 -16.54 14.10 -2.75
C PRO A 100 -15.16 14.37 -3.37
N PRO A 101 -14.59 15.56 -3.13
CA PRO A 101 -13.28 15.91 -3.65
C PRO A 101 -12.21 14.88 -3.27
N ILE A 102 -11.28 14.65 -4.19
CA ILE A 102 -10.05 13.90 -3.92
C ILE A 102 -8.91 14.85 -3.57
N LEU A 103 -7.87 14.32 -2.93
CA LEU A 103 -6.69 15.07 -2.56
C LEU A 103 -5.49 14.59 -3.37
N ALA A 104 -4.79 15.52 -4.01
CA ALA A 104 -3.57 15.23 -4.74
C ALA A 104 -2.45 16.20 -4.36
N VAL A 105 -1.21 15.73 -4.37
CA VAL A 105 -0.02 16.56 -4.15
C VAL A 105 0.76 16.65 -5.45
N ILE A 106 1.10 17.88 -5.87
CA ILE A 106 2.03 18.07 -7.00
C ILE A 106 3.45 17.83 -6.50
N VAL A 107 4.22 16.99 -7.19
CA VAL A 107 5.56 16.58 -6.76
C VAL A 107 6.53 16.48 -7.94
N PRO A 108 7.83 16.75 -7.71
CA PRO A 108 8.89 16.50 -8.68
C PRO A 108 9.12 14.99 -8.86
N ARG A 109 9.12 14.52 -10.10
CA ARG A 109 9.56 13.16 -10.45
C ARG A 109 11.08 13.09 -10.40
N LYS A 110 11.62 11.93 -9.99
CA LYS A 110 13.03 11.65 -10.19
C LYS A 110 13.38 11.62 -11.68
N GLN A 111 14.55 12.15 -12.02
CA GLN A 111 15.04 12.10 -13.41
C GLN A 111 15.41 10.67 -13.84
N GLU A 112 15.88 9.85 -12.89
CA GLU A 112 16.23 8.44 -13.10
C GLU A 112 15.58 7.57 -12.00
N GLY A 113 15.07 6.39 -12.38
CA GLY A 113 14.40 5.47 -11.47
C GLY A 113 12.93 5.81 -11.21
N THR A 114 12.35 5.19 -10.17
CA THR A 114 10.94 5.43 -9.78
C THR A 114 10.85 6.32 -8.53
N GLY A 115 9.68 6.93 -8.30
CA GLY A 115 9.42 7.80 -7.15
C GLY A 115 9.61 9.29 -7.43
N ILE A 116 9.78 10.05 -6.34
CA ILE A 116 9.79 11.52 -6.31
C ILE A 116 11.06 12.08 -5.69
N GLU A 117 11.39 13.33 -6.01
CA GLU A 117 12.44 14.05 -5.29
C GLU A 117 11.96 14.44 -3.88
N LYS A 118 12.91 14.64 -2.96
CA LYS A 118 12.62 14.94 -1.55
C LYS A 118 12.05 16.34 -1.33
N PHE A 119 12.45 17.29 -2.18
CA PHE A 119 12.13 18.72 -2.03
C PHE A 119 11.78 19.33 -3.38
N TYR A 120 11.05 20.45 -3.37
CA TYR A 120 10.85 21.27 -4.55
C TYR A 120 12.12 22.04 -4.91
N PRO A 121 12.30 22.45 -6.19
CA PRO A 121 13.30 23.43 -6.55
C PRO A 121 13.11 24.73 -5.76
N THR A 122 14.20 25.42 -5.45
CA THR A 122 14.13 26.70 -4.74
C THR A 122 13.21 27.69 -5.45
N PRO A 123 12.19 28.25 -4.76
CA PRO A 123 11.23 29.13 -5.39
C PRO A 123 11.86 30.48 -5.72
N SER A 124 11.54 31.02 -6.90
CA SER A 124 11.72 32.43 -7.22
C SER A 124 10.36 33.13 -7.12
N ILE A 125 10.33 34.31 -6.50
CA ILE A 125 9.13 35.12 -6.30
C ILE A 125 9.31 36.41 -7.12
N PRO A 126 8.97 36.40 -8.42
CA PRO A 126 9.15 37.58 -9.27
C PRO A 126 8.15 38.70 -8.97
N ASP A 127 7.00 38.36 -8.39
CA ASP A 127 5.94 39.28 -7.98
C ASP A 127 5.24 38.74 -6.73
N GLU A 128 4.55 39.59 -5.97
CA GLU A 128 3.86 39.26 -4.71
C GLU A 128 2.89 38.07 -4.86
N PHE A 129 2.26 37.96 -6.03
CA PHE A 129 1.23 36.96 -6.34
C PHE A 129 1.73 35.82 -7.25
N VAL A 130 3.04 35.75 -7.50
CA VAL A 130 3.64 34.77 -8.42
C VAL A 130 4.77 34.01 -7.72
N GLU A 131 4.66 32.68 -7.72
CA GLU A 131 5.71 31.78 -7.25
C GLU A 131 6.16 30.86 -8.38
N GLN A 132 7.46 30.72 -8.58
CA GLN A 132 8.04 29.86 -9.61
C GLN A 132 9.01 28.86 -9.00
N TYR A 133 8.68 27.56 -9.07
CA TYR A 133 9.50 26.47 -8.56
C TYR A 133 10.34 25.90 -9.71
N GLY A 134 11.30 26.69 -10.20
CA GLY A 134 12.13 26.35 -11.36
C GLY A 134 11.31 25.93 -12.60
N ASP A 135 11.71 24.85 -13.26
CA ASP A 135 10.94 24.31 -14.39
C ASP A 135 9.80 23.37 -13.95
N LEU A 136 9.54 23.19 -12.65
CA LEU A 136 8.55 22.23 -12.17
C LEU A 136 7.13 22.77 -12.32
N PHE A 137 6.81 23.87 -11.65
CA PHE A 137 5.52 24.56 -11.78
C PHE A 137 5.63 26.05 -11.42
N ASN A 138 4.65 26.81 -11.88
CA ASN A 138 4.41 28.19 -11.49
C ASN A 138 3.03 28.30 -10.88
N PHE A 139 2.90 29.10 -9.84
CA PHE A 139 1.64 29.47 -9.23
C PHE A 139 1.44 30.98 -9.40
N GLU A 140 0.25 31.39 -9.85
CA GLU A 140 -0.12 32.79 -10.04
C GLU A 140 -1.52 33.02 -9.50
N GLN A 141 -1.64 33.88 -8.49
CA GLN A 141 -2.94 34.32 -7.99
C GLN A 141 -3.48 35.44 -8.89
N VAL A 142 -4.76 35.33 -9.27
CA VAL A 142 -5.41 36.30 -10.15
C VAL A 142 -5.70 37.57 -9.36
N VAL A 143 -5.23 38.70 -9.87
CA VAL A 143 -5.51 40.04 -9.33
C VAL A 143 -6.54 40.73 -10.23
N TRP A 144 -7.59 41.26 -9.63
CA TRP A 144 -8.65 41.99 -10.34
C TRP A 144 -8.78 43.40 -9.76
N ASN A 145 -8.62 44.43 -10.60
CA ASN A 145 -8.63 45.84 -10.17
C ASN A 145 -7.61 46.19 -9.06
N GLY A 146 -6.51 45.45 -8.96
CA GLY A 146 -5.50 45.63 -7.91
C GLY A 146 -5.75 44.81 -6.64
N ASP A 147 -6.89 44.13 -6.53
CA ASP A 147 -7.22 43.28 -5.38
C ASP A 147 -6.97 41.79 -5.70
N PRO A 148 -6.36 41.03 -4.77
CA PRO A 148 -6.18 39.59 -4.94
C PRO A 148 -7.53 38.88 -4.89
N THR A 149 -7.77 38.00 -5.86
CA THR A 149 -8.99 37.17 -5.90
C THR A 149 -8.71 35.78 -5.35
N PRO A 150 -9.74 35.00 -4.96
CA PRO A 150 -9.54 33.60 -4.58
C PRO A 150 -9.27 32.70 -5.80
N LEU A 151 -9.06 33.24 -7.00
CA LEU A 151 -8.76 32.46 -8.21
C LEU A 151 -7.26 32.41 -8.44
N ALA A 152 -6.77 31.28 -8.95
CA ALA A 152 -5.36 31.12 -9.29
C ALA A 152 -5.18 30.22 -10.51
N THR A 153 -4.00 30.35 -11.11
CA THR A 153 -3.50 29.48 -12.17
C THR A 153 -2.27 28.74 -11.66
N LEU A 154 -2.28 27.40 -11.78
CA LEU A 154 -1.12 26.54 -11.54
C LEU A 154 -0.63 25.99 -12.89
N SER A 155 0.52 26.47 -13.36
CA SER A 155 1.12 26.04 -14.63
C SER A 155 2.26 25.04 -14.39
N TYR A 156 2.10 23.78 -14.78
CA TYR A 156 3.05 22.71 -14.44
C TYR A 156 3.74 22.09 -15.66
N ASN A 157 4.93 21.53 -15.46
CA ASN A 157 5.68 20.82 -16.47
C ASN A 157 5.34 19.32 -16.48
N ARG A 158 4.72 18.85 -17.56
CA ARG A 158 4.25 17.45 -17.69
C ARG A 158 5.35 16.41 -17.55
N GLN A 159 6.58 16.74 -17.96
CA GLN A 159 7.69 15.79 -17.95
C GLN A 159 8.36 15.70 -16.57
N ARG A 160 8.27 16.78 -15.77
CA ARG A 160 8.94 16.86 -14.47
C ARG A 160 7.99 16.69 -13.28
N SER A 161 6.69 16.89 -13.47
CA SER A 161 5.70 16.87 -12.40
C SER A 161 4.87 15.58 -12.40
N ALA A 162 4.47 15.13 -11.21
CA ALA A 162 3.40 14.16 -11.02
C ALA A 162 2.37 14.73 -10.03
N PHE A 163 1.12 14.28 -10.15
CA PHE A 163 0.08 14.56 -9.16
C PHE A 163 -0.25 13.26 -8.44
N ILE A 164 0.29 13.11 -7.23
CA ILE A 164 0.09 11.91 -6.42
C ILE A 164 -1.24 12.01 -5.69
N ILE A 165 -2.13 11.05 -5.89
CA ILE A 165 -3.40 10.97 -5.17
C ILE A 165 -3.16 10.41 -3.76
N VAL A 166 -3.35 11.26 -2.75
CA VAL A 166 -3.15 10.94 -1.32
C VAL A 166 -4.46 10.68 -0.56
N ASP A 167 -5.61 11.10 -1.10
CA ASP A 167 -6.93 10.67 -0.62
C ASP A 167 -7.89 10.39 -1.78
N GLY A 168 -8.82 9.47 -1.57
CA GLY A 168 -9.86 9.15 -2.53
C GLY A 168 -9.37 8.33 -3.72
N GLN A 169 -8.35 7.47 -3.51
CA GLN A 169 -7.73 6.69 -4.58
C GLN A 169 -8.75 5.86 -5.40
N HIS A 170 -9.75 5.22 -4.79
CA HIS A 170 -10.79 4.49 -5.55
C HIS A 170 -11.67 5.41 -6.40
N ARG A 171 -12.03 6.59 -5.87
CA ARG A 171 -12.84 7.61 -6.60
C ARG A 171 -12.06 8.15 -7.79
N ALA A 172 -10.78 8.48 -7.56
CA ALA A 172 -9.88 8.92 -8.61
C ALA A 172 -9.71 7.83 -9.67
N MET A 173 -9.44 6.59 -9.26
CA MET A 173 -9.25 5.48 -10.20
C MET A 173 -10.48 5.20 -11.05
N ALA A 174 -11.70 5.37 -10.53
CA ALA A 174 -12.91 5.23 -11.35
C ALA A 174 -12.90 6.20 -12.55
N VAL A 175 -12.53 7.46 -12.32
CA VAL A 175 -12.45 8.47 -13.37
C VAL A 175 -11.23 8.26 -14.27
N LEU A 176 -10.08 7.88 -13.70
CA LEU A 176 -8.88 7.58 -14.47
C LEU A 176 -9.05 6.34 -15.35
N ALA A 177 -9.77 5.31 -14.89
CA ALA A 177 -10.06 4.11 -15.66
C ALA A 177 -10.94 4.44 -16.86
N LEU A 178 -12.00 5.24 -16.68
CA LEU A 178 -12.82 5.74 -17.78
C LEU A 178 -12.00 6.55 -18.80
N HIS A 179 -11.13 7.44 -18.32
CA HIS A 179 -10.23 8.20 -19.18
C HIS A 179 -9.27 7.29 -19.96
N ARG A 180 -8.69 6.27 -19.32
CA ARG A 180 -7.76 5.32 -19.97
C ARG A 180 -8.47 4.42 -20.97
N GLN A 181 -9.70 4.02 -20.69
CA GLN A 181 -10.51 3.22 -21.59
C GLN A 181 -10.84 3.97 -22.88
N LEU A 182 -11.16 5.26 -22.80
CA LEU A 182 -11.43 6.11 -23.97
C LEU A 182 -10.19 6.38 -24.83
N ASN A 183 -9.02 6.40 -24.22
CA ASN A 183 -7.76 6.73 -24.90
C ASN A 183 -6.91 5.49 -25.22
N GLU A 184 -7.42 4.28 -24.92
CA GLU A 184 -6.69 2.99 -25.00
C GLU A 184 -5.30 3.05 -24.33
N ASN A 185 -5.17 3.86 -23.28
CA ASN A 185 -3.88 4.24 -22.71
C ASN A 185 -3.64 3.55 -21.35
N TRP A 186 -3.74 2.23 -21.34
CA TRP A 186 -3.40 1.40 -20.19
C TRP A 186 -1.92 1.04 -20.14
N GLY A 187 -1.20 1.04 -21.27
CA GLY A 187 0.19 0.58 -21.36
C GLY A 187 0.36 -0.86 -20.82
N ASP A 188 1.47 -1.15 -20.15
CA ASP A 188 1.75 -2.45 -19.52
C ASP A 188 1.11 -2.62 -18.12
N ASN A 189 0.03 -1.89 -17.83
CA ASN A 189 -0.57 -1.87 -16.49
C ASN A 189 -1.21 -3.23 -16.14
N ALA A 190 -0.67 -3.87 -15.09
CA ALA A 190 -1.12 -5.19 -14.63
C ALA A 190 -2.57 -5.25 -14.10
N PHE A 191 -3.22 -4.10 -13.93
CA PHE A 191 -4.59 -3.98 -13.43
C PHE A 191 -5.62 -3.70 -14.54
N ALA A 192 -5.19 -3.51 -15.79
CA ALA A 192 -6.09 -3.21 -16.91
C ALA A 192 -7.21 -4.26 -17.06
N SER A 193 -6.90 -5.54 -16.82
CA SER A 193 -7.83 -6.66 -16.99
C SER A 193 -9.13 -6.57 -16.17
N TYR A 194 -9.11 -5.84 -15.04
CA TYR A 194 -10.32 -5.61 -14.25
C TYR A 194 -11.34 -4.74 -14.98
N TYR A 195 -10.90 -3.93 -15.93
CA TYR A 195 -11.70 -2.93 -16.62
C TYR A 195 -12.07 -3.34 -18.05
N ASP A 196 -11.59 -4.48 -18.55
CA ASP A 196 -11.80 -4.93 -19.94
C ASP A 196 -13.28 -5.03 -20.35
N HIS A 197 -14.18 -5.28 -19.40
CA HIS A 197 -15.62 -5.39 -19.64
C HIS A 197 -16.32 -4.03 -19.78
N ILE A 198 -15.64 -2.94 -19.44
CA ILE A 198 -16.20 -1.59 -19.45
C ILE A 198 -15.98 -1.02 -20.84
N ASP A 199 -17.05 -0.98 -21.63
CA ASP A 199 -17.08 -0.25 -22.89
C ASP A 199 -17.71 1.12 -22.67
N VAL A 200 -17.00 2.18 -23.07
CA VAL A 200 -17.43 3.55 -22.80
C VAL A 200 -17.10 4.48 -23.95
N THR A 201 -18.02 5.41 -24.22
CA THR A 201 -17.92 6.43 -25.26
C THR A 201 -17.72 7.82 -24.66
N SER A 202 -17.15 8.76 -25.42
CA SER A 202 -16.94 10.14 -24.95
C SER A 202 -18.25 10.82 -24.50
N GLU A 203 -19.39 10.50 -25.13
CA GLU A 203 -20.69 11.07 -24.76
C GLU A 203 -21.20 10.56 -23.40
N GLN A 204 -20.96 9.29 -23.05
CA GLN A 204 -21.35 8.73 -21.75
C GLN A 204 -20.63 9.40 -20.57
N VAL A 205 -19.39 9.88 -20.79
CA VAL A 205 -18.57 10.45 -19.71
C VAL A 205 -18.51 11.97 -19.71
N LYS A 206 -19.06 12.63 -20.72
CA LYS A 206 -18.95 14.08 -20.97
C LYS A 206 -19.30 14.96 -19.76
N ASN A 207 -20.25 14.51 -18.95
CA ASN A 207 -20.75 15.23 -17.78
C ASN A 207 -20.15 14.73 -16.46
N ILE A 208 -19.22 13.77 -16.50
CA ILE A 208 -18.53 13.27 -15.32
C ILE A 208 -17.39 14.24 -14.99
N GLU A 209 -17.47 14.86 -13.83
CA GLU A 209 -16.42 15.71 -13.27
C GLU A 209 -16.06 15.20 -11.88
N LEU A 210 -14.76 15.15 -11.57
CA LEU A 210 -14.28 14.85 -10.22
C LEU A 210 -13.60 16.09 -9.65
N PRO A 211 -14.14 16.67 -8.56
CA PRO A 211 -13.46 17.75 -7.85
C PRO A 211 -12.12 17.27 -7.27
N VAL A 212 -11.09 18.09 -7.39
CA VAL A 212 -9.74 17.79 -6.93
C VAL A 212 -9.20 18.97 -6.14
N CYS A 213 -8.68 18.70 -4.94
CA CYS A 213 -7.82 19.61 -4.22
C CYS A 213 -6.36 19.26 -4.51
N ILE A 214 -5.65 20.11 -5.25
CA ILE A 214 -4.21 19.96 -5.49
C ILE A 214 -3.47 20.79 -4.45
N ILE A 215 -2.57 20.15 -3.70
CA ILE A 215 -1.77 20.77 -2.64
C ILE A 215 -0.30 20.82 -3.05
N TYR A 216 0.40 21.88 -2.64
CA TYR A 216 1.85 21.95 -2.55
C TYR A 216 2.28 22.57 -1.21
N PHE A 217 3.55 22.37 -0.83
CA PHE A 217 4.11 22.77 0.46
C PHE A 217 5.24 23.78 0.25
N PRO A 218 4.97 25.10 0.36
CA PRO A 218 5.95 26.14 0.04
C PRO A 218 7.24 26.07 0.85
N ASP A 219 7.18 25.45 2.04
CA ASP A 219 8.34 25.36 2.93
C ASP A 219 9.27 24.19 2.57
N LEU A 220 8.86 23.24 1.72
CA LEU A 220 9.65 22.03 1.40
C LEU A 220 10.47 22.20 0.11
N TYR A 221 11.49 23.04 0.13
CA TYR A 221 12.40 23.27 -0.99
C TYR A 221 13.89 23.01 -0.65
N GLU A 222 14.71 22.80 -1.69
CA GLU A 222 16.12 22.35 -1.60
C GLU A 222 17.02 23.19 -0.68
N ASP A 223 16.79 24.51 -0.59
CA ASP A 223 17.60 25.43 0.21
C ASP A 223 17.00 25.75 1.60
N ASN A 224 15.88 25.13 2.00
CA ASN A 224 15.31 25.34 3.32
C ASN A 224 15.91 24.40 4.38
N LEU A 225 16.74 24.93 5.27
CA LEU A 225 17.44 24.14 6.29
C LEU A 225 16.51 23.61 7.40
N LEU A 226 15.43 24.33 7.75
CA LEU A 226 14.57 23.96 8.89
C LEU A 226 13.88 22.60 8.71
N PRO A 227 13.16 22.31 7.60
CA PRO A 227 12.59 20.99 7.36
C PRO A 227 13.66 19.90 7.24
N GLN A 228 14.84 20.22 6.68
CA GLN A 228 15.92 19.26 6.49
C GLN A 228 16.49 18.78 7.83
N GLU A 229 16.75 19.70 8.76
CA GLU A 229 17.19 19.38 10.12
C GLU A 229 16.16 18.53 10.87
N GLN A 230 14.87 18.78 10.64
CA GLN A 230 13.76 18.04 11.22
C GLN A 230 13.43 16.74 10.48
N ARG A 231 14.12 16.41 9.38
CA ARG A 231 13.85 15.26 8.49
C ARG A 231 12.42 15.22 7.96
N ILE A 232 11.84 16.39 7.69
CA ILE A 232 10.54 16.54 7.04
C ILE A 232 10.77 16.74 5.55
N ASP A 233 10.30 15.82 4.73
CA ASP A 233 10.40 15.86 3.26
C ASP A 233 9.03 15.61 2.58
N LEU A 234 8.99 15.76 1.26
CA LEU A 234 7.75 15.57 0.49
C LEU A 234 7.15 14.17 0.66
N SER A 235 8.00 13.15 0.78
CA SER A 235 7.55 11.77 0.95
C SER A 235 6.92 11.57 2.33
N SER A 236 7.54 12.11 3.39
CA SER A 236 7.00 12.04 4.75
C SER A 236 5.68 12.79 4.90
N VAL A 237 5.54 13.99 4.31
CA VAL A 237 4.31 14.78 4.40
C VAL A 237 3.16 14.14 3.60
N CYS A 238 3.43 13.66 2.39
CA CYS A 238 2.42 12.94 1.61
C CYS A 238 1.90 11.70 2.37
N ARG A 239 2.81 10.98 3.03
CA ARG A 239 2.48 9.84 3.88
C ARG A 239 1.57 10.26 5.03
N GLU A 240 1.97 11.27 5.79
CA GLU A 240 1.21 11.76 6.95
C GLU A 240 -0.22 12.15 6.59
N ILE A 241 -0.40 12.91 5.51
CA ILE A 241 -1.73 13.32 5.01
C ILE A 241 -2.57 12.10 4.66
N PHE A 242 -1.99 11.12 3.94
CA PHE A 242 -2.69 9.87 3.62
C PHE A 242 -3.18 9.17 4.90
N LEU A 243 -2.35 9.11 5.96
CA LEU A 243 -2.73 8.48 7.23
C LEU A 243 -3.88 9.20 7.93
N VAL A 244 -3.74 10.52 8.09
CA VAL A 244 -4.69 11.34 8.85
C VAL A 244 -6.06 11.33 8.18
N VAL A 245 -6.11 11.50 6.85
CA VAL A 245 -7.39 11.54 6.12
C VAL A 245 -8.08 10.17 6.14
N ASN A 246 -7.34 9.08 5.90
CA ASN A 246 -7.94 7.74 5.83
C ASN A 246 -8.40 7.18 7.19
N ARG A 247 -7.79 7.59 8.31
CA ARG A 247 -8.27 7.23 9.67
C ARG A 247 -9.73 7.66 9.92
N SER A 248 -10.23 8.67 9.20
CA SER A 248 -11.56 9.25 9.40
C SER A 248 -12.68 8.62 8.55
N ALA A 249 -12.36 7.88 7.48
CA ALA A 249 -13.33 7.57 6.41
C ALA A 249 -13.73 6.09 6.22
N LYS A 250 -13.13 5.13 6.95
CA LYS A 250 -13.61 3.73 7.05
C LYS A 250 -12.91 3.07 8.25
N ARG A 251 -13.49 2.03 8.85
CA ARG A 251 -12.75 1.23 9.85
C ARG A 251 -11.56 0.59 9.13
N VAL A 252 -10.38 1.15 9.37
CA VAL A 252 -9.10 0.56 8.98
C VAL A 252 -8.95 -0.75 9.77
N SER A 253 -8.51 -1.84 9.13
CA SER A 253 -8.26 -3.10 9.85
C SER A 253 -7.28 -2.88 11.00
N GLU A 254 -7.33 -3.71 12.03
CA GLU A 254 -6.45 -3.57 13.20
C GLU A 254 -4.96 -3.61 12.78
N ALA A 255 -4.58 -4.58 11.93
CA ALA A 255 -3.25 -4.66 11.34
C ALA A 255 -2.84 -3.34 10.66
N ARG A 256 -3.69 -2.78 9.79
CA ARG A 256 -3.38 -1.54 9.07
C ARG A 256 -3.35 -0.32 10.00
N THR A 257 -4.17 -0.31 11.05
CA THR A 257 -4.13 0.73 12.08
C THR A 257 -2.79 0.70 12.82
N LEU A 258 -2.35 -0.47 13.27
CA LEU A 258 -1.07 -0.67 13.94
C LEU A 258 0.11 -0.35 13.02
N LEU A 259 0.11 -0.85 11.79
CA LEU A 259 1.19 -0.59 10.84
C LEU A 259 1.37 0.90 10.54
N LEU A 260 0.31 1.70 10.71
CA LEU A 260 0.32 3.14 10.49
C LEU A 260 0.37 3.96 11.79
N ASP A 261 0.63 3.32 12.93
CA ASP A 261 0.65 3.98 14.24
C ASP A 261 2.06 4.46 14.60
N ASP A 262 2.32 5.77 14.50
CA ASP A 262 3.58 6.42 14.90
C ASP A 262 3.68 6.73 16.40
N GLU A 263 2.56 6.63 17.14
CA GLU A 263 2.53 6.86 18.58
C GLU A 263 2.97 5.59 19.34
N ASP A 264 2.59 4.41 18.86
CA ASP A 264 2.94 3.11 19.44
C ASP A 264 4.37 2.68 19.05
N ILE A 265 5.29 2.65 20.02
CA ILE A 265 6.67 2.19 19.84
C ILE A 265 6.72 0.72 19.40
N ALA A 266 5.82 -0.15 19.88
CA ALA A 266 5.78 -1.54 19.45
C ALA A 266 5.34 -1.67 17.99
N ALA A 267 4.49 -0.76 17.51
CA ALA A 267 4.17 -0.67 16.09
C ALA A 267 5.37 -0.23 15.25
N ARG A 268 6.16 0.73 15.73
CA ARG A 268 7.43 1.12 15.09
C ARG A 268 8.45 -0.02 15.06
N LEU A 269 8.55 -0.81 16.13
CA LEU A 269 9.40 -2.01 16.20
C LEU A 269 8.97 -3.07 15.18
N MET A 270 7.67 -3.35 15.10
CA MET A 270 7.10 -4.22 14.07
C MET A 270 7.45 -3.72 12.66
N ARG A 271 7.29 -2.42 12.37
CA ARG A 271 7.68 -1.82 11.08
C ARG A 271 9.18 -1.98 10.80
N LYS A 272 10.04 -1.80 11.80
CA LYS A 272 11.49 -2.05 11.69
C LYS A 272 11.75 -3.51 11.30
N THR A 273 11.17 -4.48 12.00
CA THR A 273 11.31 -5.92 11.67
C THR A 273 10.82 -6.23 10.25
N LEU A 274 9.66 -5.70 9.85
CA LEU A 274 9.12 -5.87 8.50
C LEU A 274 10.03 -5.24 7.43
N SER A 275 10.61 -4.08 7.73
CA SER A 275 11.61 -3.42 6.87
C SER A 275 12.90 -4.23 6.78
N THR A 276 13.37 -4.81 7.89
CA THR A 276 14.49 -5.76 7.90
C THR A 276 14.18 -6.96 7.00
N LEU A 277 12.99 -7.56 7.13
CA LEU A 277 12.56 -8.69 6.30
C LEU A 277 12.45 -8.34 4.81
N LYS A 278 12.04 -7.11 4.49
CA LYS A 278 11.99 -6.58 3.12
C LYS A 278 13.38 -6.40 2.51
N ASN A 279 14.30 -5.82 3.27
CA ASN A 279 15.63 -5.42 2.81
C ASN A 279 16.64 -6.59 2.75
N ARG A 280 16.23 -7.80 3.13
CA ARG A 280 17.07 -8.99 3.02
C ARG A 280 17.37 -9.31 1.56
N GLY A 281 18.64 -9.17 1.18
CA GLY A 281 19.13 -9.38 -0.18
C GLY A 281 18.95 -10.82 -0.71
N LYS A 282 19.08 -10.98 -2.03
CA LYS A 282 18.74 -12.20 -2.80
C LYS A 282 19.66 -13.42 -2.59
N ARG A 283 20.55 -13.49 -1.59
CA ARG A 283 21.64 -14.50 -1.61
C ARG A 283 21.36 -15.79 -0.83
N GLU A 284 20.50 -15.78 0.18
CA GLU A 284 20.31 -16.95 1.05
C GLU A 284 18.87 -17.46 0.98
N ASP A 285 18.69 -18.72 0.57
CA ASP A 285 17.38 -19.27 0.25
C ASP A 285 16.51 -19.53 1.50
N GLU A 286 17.15 -19.80 2.64
CA GLU A 286 16.51 -20.23 3.89
C GLU A 286 16.00 -19.06 4.75
N LEU A 287 16.35 -17.83 4.40
CA LEU A 287 16.00 -16.65 5.19
C LEU A 287 14.54 -16.28 5.03
N ALA A 288 13.92 -15.88 6.14
CA ALA A 288 12.60 -15.28 6.12
C ALA A 288 12.62 -13.95 5.37
N ARG A 289 11.52 -13.67 4.69
CA ARG A 289 11.31 -12.47 3.86
C ARG A 289 9.98 -11.84 4.19
N ILE A 290 9.76 -10.64 3.67
CA ILE A 290 8.49 -9.92 3.84
C ILE A 290 7.27 -10.75 3.42
N TYR A 291 7.39 -11.55 2.35
CA TYR A 291 6.30 -12.41 1.86
C TYR A 291 6.04 -13.65 2.74
N SER A 292 6.82 -13.87 3.80
CA SER A 292 6.53 -14.92 4.79
C SER A 292 5.52 -14.45 5.86
N ILE A 293 5.17 -13.16 5.85
CA ILE A 293 4.36 -12.49 6.88
C ILE A 293 3.14 -11.84 6.22
N SER A 294 1.94 -12.12 6.75
CA SER A 294 0.72 -11.42 6.34
C SER A 294 0.67 -10.02 6.96
N TYR A 295 0.33 -9.01 6.17
CA TYR A 295 0.22 -7.62 6.64
C TYR A 295 -1.11 -6.94 6.29
N ALA A 296 -2.03 -7.65 5.63
CA ALA A 296 -3.40 -7.21 5.42
C ALA A 296 -4.36 -8.33 5.83
N ASP A 297 -5.24 -8.05 6.79
CA ASP A 297 -6.35 -8.95 7.10
C ASP A 297 -7.65 -8.41 6.49
N SER A 298 -8.49 -9.34 6.05
CA SER A 298 -9.83 -9.07 5.58
C SER A 298 -10.68 -8.48 6.72
N ASP A 299 -11.54 -7.53 6.38
CA ASP A 299 -12.57 -6.98 7.28
C ASP A 299 -13.63 -8.05 7.71
N THR A 300 -13.42 -9.32 7.36
CA THR A 300 -14.34 -10.41 7.65
C THR A 300 -13.95 -11.11 8.95
N GLU A 301 -14.84 -10.97 9.92
CA GLU A 301 -15.04 -11.81 11.11
C GLU A 301 -14.30 -11.39 12.38
N ILE A 302 -14.86 -10.33 12.99
CA ILE A 302 -14.90 -10.17 14.45
C ILE A 302 -15.45 -11.48 15.05
N GLY A 303 -14.58 -12.32 15.62
CA GLY A 303 -14.99 -13.45 16.46
C GLY A 303 -14.30 -14.79 16.20
N GLN A 304 -13.55 -14.97 15.11
CA GLN A 304 -12.71 -16.15 14.93
C GLN A 304 -11.26 -15.80 15.26
N ARG A 305 -10.63 -16.60 16.13
CA ARG A 305 -9.20 -16.50 16.49
C ARG A 305 -8.37 -16.36 15.23
N GLU A 306 -7.70 -15.20 15.09
CA GLU A 306 -6.59 -14.88 14.19
C GLU A 306 -6.15 -16.04 13.28
N VAL A 307 -6.91 -16.32 12.23
CA VAL A 307 -6.48 -17.22 11.18
C VAL A 307 -5.73 -16.37 10.18
N ILE A 308 -4.43 -16.60 10.06
CA ILE A 308 -3.57 -16.00 9.04
C ILE A 308 -4.29 -16.13 7.69
N SER A 309 -4.79 -15.00 7.16
CA SER A 309 -5.57 -14.98 5.91
C SER A 309 -4.71 -15.27 4.67
N GLY A 310 -3.39 -15.27 4.86
CA GLY A 310 -2.40 -15.73 3.90
C GLY A 310 -2.14 -17.23 4.02
N ARG A 311 -2.51 -18.01 3.00
CA ARG A 311 -2.42 -19.49 3.06
C ARG A 311 -0.98 -20.02 3.14
N LEU A 312 0.02 -19.22 2.75
CA LEU A 312 1.43 -19.62 2.77
C LEU A 312 2.21 -18.90 3.86
N GLU A 313 1.79 -17.72 4.31
CA GLU A 313 2.41 -16.98 5.39
C GLU A 313 2.28 -17.75 6.72
N TYR A 314 3.31 -17.69 7.57
CA TYR A 314 3.31 -18.39 8.88
C TYR A 314 3.26 -17.44 10.07
N SER A 315 3.22 -16.13 9.82
CA SER A 315 3.05 -15.12 10.85
C SER A 315 2.34 -13.89 10.27
N SER A 316 1.98 -12.94 11.11
CA SER A 316 1.30 -11.71 10.72
C SER A 316 1.93 -10.48 11.35
N ALA A 317 1.66 -9.31 10.77
CA ALA A 317 2.01 -8.03 11.35
C ALA A 317 1.49 -7.90 12.78
N ILE A 318 0.24 -8.33 13.03
CA ILE A 318 -0.36 -8.35 14.37
C ILE A 318 0.46 -9.23 15.32
N ALA A 319 0.85 -10.43 14.89
CA ALA A 319 1.68 -11.32 15.70
C ALA A 319 3.04 -10.68 16.03
N LEU A 320 3.70 -10.05 15.05
CA LEU A 320 4.95 -9.32 15.27
C LEU A 320 4.78 -8.15 16.25
N HIS A 321 3.69 -7.37 16.14
CA HIS A 321 3.37 -6.31 17.10
C HIS A 321 3.18 -6.86 18.51
N LYS A 322 2.45 -7.98 18.67
CA LYS A 322 2.25 -8.64 19.96
C LYS A 322 3.57 -9.13 20.54
N ILE A 323 4.44 -9.73 19.73
CA ILE A 323 5.76 -10.18 20.17
C ILE A 323 6.62 -9.00 20.64
N HIS A 324 6.66 -7.90 19.87
CA HIS A 324 7.38 -6.69 20.28
C HIS A 324 6.81 -6.06 21.54
N SER A 325 5.48 -6.05 21.67
CA SER A 325 4.79 -5.61 22.87
C SER A 325 5.20 -6.45 24.09
N ALA A 326 5.24 -7.78 23.95
CA ALA A 326 5.65 -8.68 25.01
C ALA A 326 7.14 -8.51 25.37
N LEU A 327 8.04 -8.55 24.39
CA LEU A 327 9.49 -8.47 24.61
C LEU A 327 9.91 -7.16 25.27
N SER A 328 9.36 -6.03 24.78
CA SER A 328 9.79 -4.69 25.19
C SER A 328 8.98 -4.13 26.36
N PHE A 329 7.69 -4.47 26.47
CA PHE A 329 6.77 -3.86 27.45
C PHE A 329 6.02 -4.88 28.33
N GLY A 330 6.27 -6.18 28.17
CA GLY A 330 5.61 -7.22 28.96
C GLY A 330 6.08 -7.25 30.41
N LEU A 331 5.17 -7.61 31.32
CA LEU A 331 5.51 -8.03 32.68
C LEU A 331 6.11 -9.44 32.67
N ASP A 332 6.86 -9.82 33.70
CA ASP A 332 7.48 -11.15 33.82
C ASP A 332 6.46 -12.30 33.72
N GLY A 333 5.19 -12.05 34.10
CA GLY A 333 4.10 -12.99 33.96
C GLY A 333 3.75 -13.35 32.51
N ALA A 334 3.97 -12.45 31.56
CA ALA A 334 3.62 -12.66 30.14
C ALA A 334 4.47 -13.76 29.46
N PHE A 335 5.54 -14.24 30.11
CA PHE A 335 6.40 -15.31 29.60
C PHE A 335 6.19 -16.64 30.34
N ARG A 336 5.23 -16.72 31.27
CA ARG A 336 4.92 -17.94 32.00
C ARG A 336 4.00 -18.82 31.16
N LEU A 337 4.59 -19.81 30.48
CA LEU A 337 3.88 -20.76 29.60
C LEU A 337 2.81 -21.63 30.32
N ASN A 338 2.79 -21.64 31.65
CA ASN A 338 1.88 -22.48 32.43
C ASN A 338 0.53 -21.82 32.71
N ASP A 339 0.46 -20.48 32.67
CA ASP A 339 -0.76 -19.72 32.92
C ASP A 339 -1.12 -18.95 31.64
N TYR A 340 -2.24 -19.31 31.02
CA TYR A 340 -2.78 -18.61 29.85
C TYR A 340 -3.40 -17.25 30.26
N GLU A 341 -2.67 -16.45 31.04
CA GLU A 341 -3.10 -15.07 31.29
C GLU A 341 -3.12 -14.33 29.96
N ASP A 342 -4.28 -13.75 29.67
CA ASP A 342 -4.56 -13.10 28.42
C ASP A 342 -3.62 -11.90 28.22
N ILE A 343 -2.59 -12.10 27.40
CA ILE A 343 -1.66 -11.06 26.93
C ILE A 343 -2.34 -10.05 25.99
N SER A 344 -3.61 -10.25 25.61
CA SER A 344 -4.27 -9.49 24.55
C SER A 344 -4.92 -8.16 24.96
N ASP A 345 -5.31 -7.94 26.23
CA ASP A 345 -6.08 -6.72 26.59
C ASP A 345 -5.21 -5.49 26.91
N GLY A 346 -3.88 -5.59 26.80
CA GLY A 346 -2.99 -4.46 26.55
C GLY A 346 -3.18 -3.16 27.38
N ARG A 347 -3.86 -3.12 28.53
CA ARG A 347 -4.05 -1.90 29.35
C ARG A 347 -3.57 -2.09 30.79
N LYS A 348 -3.37 -3.33 31.24
CA LYS A 348 -2.99 -3.68 32.62
C LYS A 348 -1.70 -4.49 32.75
N THR A 349 -1.05 -4.85 31.64
CA THR A 349 0.18 -5.66 31.60
C THR A 349 1.41 -4.91 31.05
N ARG A 350 1.34 -3.57 30.98
CA ARG A 350 2.41 -2.73 30.40
C ARG A 350 3.41 -2.31 31.46
N ASN A 351 4.67 -2.70 31.27
CA ASN A 351 5.80 -2.22 32.04
C ASN A 351 6.51 -1.11 31.26
N SER A 352 6.30 0.15 31.66
CA SER A 352 7.02 1.31 31.10
C SER A 352 8.46 1.42 31.60
N ASN A 353 8.83 0.69 32.65
CA ASN A 353 10.18 0.72 33.21
C ASN A 353 11.10 -0.24 32.46
N ARG A 354 10.60 -1.42 32.09
CA ARG A 354 11.33 -2.44 31.31
C ARG A 354 12.04 -1.88 30.06
N PRO A 355 11.38 -1.13 29.15
CA PRO A 355 12.09 -0.59 27.99
C PRO A 355 13.19 0.40 28.40
N ALA A 356 13.01 1.18 29.45
CA ALA A 356 14.06 2.05 30.00
C ALA A 356 15.21 1.23 30.62
N GLU A 357 14.91 0.16 31.34
CA GLU A 357 15.89 -0.77 31.92
C GLU A 357 16.74 -1.47 30.85
N ILE A 358 16.11 -1.89 29.74
CA ILE A 358 16.81 -2.49 28.58
C ILE A 358 17.78 -1.47 27.94
N LEU A 359 17.43 -0.18 27.98
CA LEU A 359 18.19 0.92 27.36
C LEU A 359 19.21 1.58 28.30
N LEU A 360 19.43 1.05 29.51
CA LEU A 360 20.47 1.54 30.42
C LEU A 360 21.86 1.47 29.75
N GLY A 361 22.66 2.54 29.89
CA GLY A 361 23.96 2.66 29.23
C GLY A 361 23.90 3.07 27.75
N THR A 362 22.72 3.46 27.25
CA THR A 362 22.56 4.11 25.94
C THR A 362 22.37 5.62 26.11
N LYS A 363 22.35 6.39 25.01
CA LYS A 363 22.09 7.84 25.08
C LYS A 363 20.68 8.19 25.57
N ILE A 364 19.78 7.21 25.58
CA ILE A 364 18.36 7.33 25.97
C ILE A 364 18.15 6.98 27.45
N GLU A 365 19.22 6.68 28.21
CA GLU A 365 19.12 6.29 29.63
C GLU A 365 18.50 7.36 30.55
N ASN A 366 18.40 8.60 30.07
CA ASN A 366 17.81 9.74 30.80
C ASN A 366 16.30 9.60 31.01
N TYR A 367 15.63 8.68 30.31
CA TYR A 367 14.20 8.43 30.48
C TYR A 367 13.96 7.34 31.54
N PRO A 368 13.43 7.69 32.73
CA PRO A 368 13.19 6.70 33.78
C PRO A 368 12.05 5.73 33.43
N THR A 369 11.15 6.16 32.54
CA THR A 369 10.03 5.36 32.03
C THR A 369 9.81 5.69 30.56
N LEU A 370 9.54 4.66 29.76
CA LEU A 370 9.15 4.80 28.35
C LEU A 370 7.80 4.11 28.13
N PRO A 371 6.68 4.87 28.18
CA PRO A 371 5.37 4.35 27.84
C PRO A 371 5.32 3.91 26.38
N ARG A 372 4.59 2.83 26.09
CA ARG A 372 4.44 2.31 24.72
C ARG A 372 3.95 3.36 23.72
N ASN A 373 3.03 4.23 24.14
CA ASN A 373 2.39 5.24 23.29
C ASN A 373 3.10 6.61 23.35
N SER A 374 4.43 6.63 23.49
CA SER A 374 5.20 7.88 23.63
C SER A 374 5.91 8.31 22.34
N GLY A 375 5.68 7.61 21.22
CA GLY A 375 6.42 7.82 19.97
C GLY A 375 6.29 9.22 19.36
N LYS A 376 5.17 9.93 19.62
CA LYS A 376 4.97 11.32 19.16
C LYS A 376 5.41 12.38 20.18
N SER A 377 5.54 12.01 21.46
CA SER A 377 5.92 12.94 22.53
C SER A 377 7.44 13.11 22.66
N LEU A 378 8.22 12.25 22.01
CA LEU A 378 9.67 12.22 22.06
C LEU A 378 10.28 12.80 20.78
N PRO A 379 11.49 13.39 20.83
CA PRO A 379 12.20 13.84 19.64
C PRO A 379 12.39 12.70 18.61
N PRO A 380 12.18 12.93 17.30
CA PRO A 380 12.24 11.88 16.29
C PRO A 380 13.54 11.06 16.31
N GLN A 381 14.68 11.73 16.51
CA GLN A 381 16.00 11.11 16.57
C GLN A 381 16.12 10.13 17.75
N GLU A 382 15.54 10.46 18.90
CA GLU A 382 15.56 9.60 20.08
C GLU A 382 14.63 8.40 19.92
N VAL A 383 13.47 8.59 19.28
CA VAL A 383 12.59 7.44 19.00
C VAL A 383 13.19 6.49 17.97
N ASP A 384 13.89 7.02 16.97
CA ASP A 384 14.66 6.20 16.04
C ASP A 384 15.71 5.37 16.80
N GLU A 385 16.43 5.97 17.75
CA GLU A 385 17.41 5.25 18.59
C GLU A 385 16.74 4.20 19.50
N ILE A 386 15.60 4.52 20.12
CA ILE A 386 14.81 3.56 20.92
C ILE A 386 14.39 2.36 20.08
N VAL A 387 13.80 2.62 18.92
CA VAL A 387 13.30 1.60 17.99
C VAL A 387 14.46 0.77 17.45
N GLU A 388 15.61 1.40 17.17
CA GLU A 388 16.81 0.70 16.74
C GLU A 388 17.32 -0.24 17.82
N LYS A 389 17.54 0.23 19.05
CA LYS A 389 18.12 -0.57 20.14
C LYS A 389 17.21 -1.69 20.62
N LEU A 390 15.94 -1.39 20.91
CA LEU A 390 14.96 -2.40 21.31
C LEU A 390 14.69 -3.38 20.17
N GLY A 391 14.62 -2.86 18.94
CA GLY A 391 14.41 -3.66 17.74
C GLY A 391 15.57 -4.61 17.47
N ASP A 392 16.82 -4.18 17.60
CA ASP A 392 17.99 -5.03 17.38
C ASP A 392 18.06 -6.18 18.41
N MET A 393 17.62 -5.93 19.65
CA MET A 393 17.50 -6.99 20.66
C MET A 393 16.42 -8.00 20.27
N ALA A 394 15.22 -7.54 19.92
CA ALA A 394 14.10 -8.39 19.54
C ALA A 394 14.38 -9.15 18.23
N ASP A 395 14.91 -8.47 17.21
CA ASP A 395 15.25 -9.03 15.91
C ASP A 395 16.31 -10.13 16.03
N LYS A 396 17.27 -10.05 16.96
CA LYS A 396 18.20 -11.17 17.20
C LYS A 396 17.46 -12.47 17.54
N ALA A 397 16.43 -12.41 18.37
CA ALA A 397 15.64 -13.57 18.73
C ALA A 397 14.68 -13.97 17.60
N LEU A 398 13.92 -13.02 17.06
CA LEU A 398 12.95 -13.24 15.98
C LEU A 398 13.59 -13.79 14.71
N MET A 399 14.70 -13.20 14.27
CA MET A 399 15.40 -13.66 13.07
C MET A 399 16.07 -15.00 13.31
N SER A 400 16.63 -15.25 14.49
CA SER A 400 17.13 -16.60 14.80
C SER A 400 16.01 -17.64 14.79
N LEU A 401 14.81 -17.29 15.26
CA LEU A 401 13.64 -18.17 15.18
C LEU A 401 13.28 -18.42 13.70
N PHE A 402 13.04 -17.35 12.92
CA PHE A 402 12.61 -17.47 11.53
C PHE A 402 13.64 -18.10 10.59
N ASP A 403 14.93 -17.89 10.84
CA ASP A 403 16.02 -18.29 9.94
C ASP A 403 16.73 -19.58 10.35
N ARG A 404 16.48 -20.10 11.56
CA ARG A 404 17.14 -21.33 12.03
C ARG A 404 16.17 -22.39 12.53
N PHE A 405 14.95 -22.02 12.90
CA PHE A 405 13.97 -23.02 13.29
C PHE A 405 13.54 -23.81 12.05
N ARG A 406 13.82 -25.12 12.08
CA ARG A 406 13.72 -25.99 10.91
C ARG A 406 12.39 -25.88 10.14
N PRO A 407 11.21 -25.85 10.80
CA PRO A 407 9.95 -25.62 10.09
C PRO A 407 9.94 -24.34 9.23
N PHE A 408 10.50 -23.23 9.74
CA PHE A 408 10.56 -21.96 9.02
C PHE A 408 11.62 -21.96 7.93
N THR A 409 12.81 -22.51 8.17
CA THR A 409 13.87 -22.58 7.12
C THR A 409 13.43 -23.35 5.87
N ILE A 410 12.76 -24.48 6.08
CA ILE A 410 12.22 -25.31 4.98
C ILE A 410 11.05 -24.61 4.30
N HIS A 411 10.22 -23.91 5.08
CA HIS A 411 9.17 -23.09 4.52
C HIS A 411 9.72 -21.96 3.64
N ASN A 412 10.71 -21.21 4.12
CA ASN A 412 11.31 -20.08 3.42
C ASN A 412 11.99 -20.49 2.12
N SER A 413 12.76 -21.58 2.14
CA SER A 413 13.43 -22.13 0.96
C SER A 413 12.43 -22.56 -0.13
N GLU A 414 11.38 -23.28 0.24
CA GLU A 414 10.34 -23.68 -0.73
C GLU A 414 9.53 -22.48 -1.24
N LEU A 415 9.28 -21.48 -0.39
CA LEU A 415 8.48 -20.30 -0.77
C LEU A 415 9.28 -19.45 -1.76
N ARG A 416 10.59 -19.36 -1.54
CA ARG A 416 11.52 -18.73 -2.45
C ARG A 416 11.67 -19.51 -3.76
N ARG A 417 11.71 -20.84 -3.72
CA ARG A 417 11.75 -21.68 -4.92
C ARG A 417 10.51 -21.44 -5.79
N LEU A 418 9.32 -21.39 -5.18
CA LEU A 418 8.08 -21.03 -5.86
C LEU A 418 8.15 -19.63 -6.46
N ARG A 419 8.68 -18.65 -5.70
CA ARG A 419 8.87 -17.29 -6.21
C ARG A 419 9.78 -17.24 -7.43
N MET A 420 10.90 -17.96 -7.41
CA MET A 420 11.84 -18.00 -8.52
C MET A 420 11.23 -18.66 -9.76
N LEU A 421 10.52 -19.77 -9.59
CA LEU A 421 9.79 -20.46 -10.66
C LEU A 421 8.81 -19.51 -11.36
N LEU A 422 7.97 -18.79 -10.60
CA LEU A 422 7.00 -17.86 -11.16
C LEU A 422 7.62 -16.60 -11.79
N LEU A 423 8.91 -16.34 -11.54
CA LEU A 423 9.69 -15.28 -12.18
C LEU A 423 10.43 -15.75 -13.43
N GLU A 424 10.42 -17.04 -13.76
CA GLU A 424 11.02 -17.56 -14.99
C GLU A 424 10.28 -16.99 -16.23
N PRO A 425 10.98 -16.73 -17.35
CA PRO A 425 10.38 -16.12 -18.54
C PRO A 425 9.14 -16.87 -19.05
N ASP A 426 9.17 -18.21 -19.04
CA ASP A 426 8.09 -19.06 -19.53
C ASP A 426 6.81 -18.93 -18.70
N PHE A 427 6.96 -18.78 -17.37
CA PHE A 427 5.84 -18.53 -16.46
C PHE A 427 5.38 -17.07 -16.56
N ARG A 428 6.30 -16.10 -16.64
CA ARG A 428 5.94 -14.68 -16.75
C ARG A 428 5.18 -14.34 -18.02
N ALA A 429 5.41 -15.08 -19.10
CA ALA A 429 4.69 -14.91 -20.36
C ALA A 429 3.20 -15.32 -20.27
N GLN A 430 2.85 -16.19 -19.31
CA GLN A 430 1.48 -16.63 -19.08
C GLN A 430 0.76 -15.66 -18.14
N ILE A 431 -0.37 -15.11 -18.61
CA ILE A 431 -1.13 -14.10 -17.86
C ILE A 431 -1.61 -14.66 -16.52
N GLU A 432 -2.03 -15.93 -16.52
CA GLU A 432 -2.53 -16.64 -15.35
C GLU A 432 -1.44 -16.79 -14.29
N GLN A 433 -0.24 -17.20 -14.70
CA GLN A 433 0.91 -17.39 -13.80
C GLN A 433 1.42 -16.05 -13.25
N LYS A 434 1.44 -15.01 -14.09
CA LYS A 434 1.71 -13.64 -13.64
C LYS A 434 0.71 -13.19 -12.58
N LYS A 435 -0.58 -13.51 -12.76
CA LYS A 435 -1.61 -13.22 -11.75
C LYS A 435 -1.38 -14.03 -10.47
N VAL A 436 -1.10 -15.32 -10.57
CA VAL A 436 -0.77 -16.18 -9.41
C VAL A 436 0.42 -15.62 -8.62
N TYR A 437 1.48 -15.17 -9.30
CA TYR A 437 2.61 -14.51 -8.64
C TYR A 437 2.14 -13.34 -7.78
N ASN A 438 1.30 -12.45 -8.34
CA ASN A 438 0.78 -11.31 -7.60
C ASN A 438 -0.10 -11.75 -6.42
N LEU A 439 -0.95 -12.77 -6.61
CA LEU A 439 -1.83 -13.29 -5.55
C LEU A 439 -1.06 -13.91 -4.36
N ILE A 440 0.15 -14.42 -4.60
CA ILE A 440 0.99 -15.02 -3.56
C ILE A 440 1.96 -14.00 -2.95
N PHE A 441 2.56 -13.11 -3.75
CA PHE A 441 3.72 -12.33 -3.33
C PHE A 441 3.50 -10.81 -3.23
N ASP A 442 2.40 -10.26 -3.75
CA ASP A 442 2.13 -8.81 -3.66
C ASP A 442 1.35 -8.41 -2.39
N GLY A 443 0.90 -9.39 -1.60
CA GLY A 443 0.22 -9.21 -0.32
C GLY A 443 -1.16 -9.86 -0.26
N SER A 444 -1.59 -10.24 0.94
CA SER A 444 -2.86 -10.92 1.24
C SER A 444 -4.10 -10.12 0.81
N GLY A 445 -4.04 -8.78 0.81
CA GLY A 445 -5.12 -7.91 0.33
C GLY A 445 -5.47 -8.13 -1.14
N VAL A 446 -4.48 -8.40 -2.00
CA VAL A 446 -4.68 -8.62 -3.45
C VAL A 446 -5.51 -9.87 -3.70
N ARG A 447 -5.28 -10.93 -2.90
CA ARG A 447 -6.03 -12.17 -3.00
C ARG A 447 -7.48 -12.02 -2.59
N ASN A 448 -7.75 -11.34 -1.49
CA ASN A 448 -9.13 -11.13 -1.02
C ASN A 448 -9.96 -10.33 -2.05
N VAL A 449 -9.35 -9.33 -2.68
CA VAL A 449 -9.96 -8.57 -3.77
C VAL A 449 -10.25 -9.47 -4.98
N PHE A 450 -9.31 -10.34 -5.33
CA PHE A 450 -9.50 -11.30 -6.42
C PHE A 450 -10.61 -12.32 -6.14
N GLU A 451 -10.67 -12.90 -4.94
CA GLU A 451 -11.74 -13.84 -4.58
C GLU A 451 -13.11 -13.14 -4.54
N SER A 452 -13.18 -11.93 -3.96
CA SER A 452 -14.40 -11.13 -3.96
C SER A 452 -14.86 -10.76 -5.36
N HIS A 453 -13.92 -10.44 -6.27
CA HIS A 453 -14.22 -10.22 -7.68
C HIS A 453 -14.81 -11.47 -8.33
N TYR A 454 -14.19 -12.64 -8.14
CA TYR A 454 -14.66 -13.89 -8.71
C TYR A 454 -16.07 -14.26 -8.23
N GLU A 455 -16.36 -14.12 -6.93
CA GLU A 455 -17.70 -14.37 -6.40
C GLU A 455 -18.74 -13.41 -6.99
N ARG A 456 -18.40 -12.12 -7.14
CA ARG A 456 -19.28 -11.14 -7.82
C ARG A 456 -19.59 -11.53 -9.26
N LEU A 457 -18.59 -11.95 -10.04
CA LEU A 457 -18.80 -12.40 -11.42
C LEU A 457 -19.73 -13.63 -11.47
N LYS A 458 -19.60 -14.57 -10.52
CA LYS A 458 -20.50 -15.73 -10.42
C LYS A 458 -21.92 -15.32 -10.09
N GLU A 459 -22.11 -14.43 -9.12
CA GLU A 459 -23.43 -13.90 -8.78
C GLU A 459 -24.08 -13.20 -9.98
N GLU A 460 -23.31 -12.44 -10.76
CA GLU A 460 -23.79 -11.77 -11.97
C GLU A 460 -24.19 -12.76 -13.07
N ARG A 461 -23.38 -13.80 -13.32
CA ARG A 461 -23.74 -14.90 -14.23
C ARG A 461 -25.01 -15.61 -13.78
N ASP A 462 -25.13 -15.88 -12.48
CA ASP A 462 -26.27 -16.57 -11.93
C ASP A 462 -27.53 -15.70 -12.07
N LYS A 463 -27.46 -14.37 -11.88
CA LYS A 463 -28.57 -13.45 -12.17
C LYS A 463 -29.03 -13.53 -13.62
N HIS A 464 -28.13 -13.45 -14.59
CA HIS A 464 -28.49 -13.59 -16.01
C HIS A 464 -29.16 -14.94 -16.32
N SER A 465 -28.67 -16.03 -15.72
CA SER A 465 -29.26 -17.37 -15.85
C SER A 465 -30.69 -17.44 -15.29
N HIS A 466 -30.93 -16.82 -14.12
CA HIS A 466 -32.26 -16.75 -13.51
C HIS A 466 -33.23 -15.87 -14.31
N GLU A 467 -32.74 -14.80 -14.94
CA GLU A 467 -33.53 -13.89 -15.78
C GLU A 467 -33.75 -14.42 -17.21
N GLN A 468 -33.30 -15.65 -17.53
CA GLN A 468 -33.31 -16.24 -18.88
C GLN A 468 -32.61 -15.39 -19.95
N GLN A 469 -31.69 -14.53 -19.52
CA GLN A 469 -30.88 -13.71 -20.42
C GLN A 469 -29.64 -14.49 -20.86
N THR A 470 -29.14 -14.16 -22.04
CA THR A 470 -27.87 -14.71 -22.51
C THR A 470 -26.73 -14.09 -21.71
N VAL A 471 -25.90 -14.94 -21.10
CA VAL A 471 -24.72 -14.49 -20.37
C VAL A 471 -23.77 -13.79 -21.35
N PRO A 472 -23.33 -12.55 -21.07
CA PRO A 472 -22.40 -11.85 -21.94
C PRO A 472 -21.07 -12.60 -22.12
N ALA A 473 -20.54 -12.60 -23.36
CA ALA A 473 -19.29 -13.31 -23.66
C ALA A 473 -18.09 -12.81 -22.82
N HIS A 474 -18.03 -11.50 -22.54
CA HIS A 474 -16.97 -10.92 -21.70
C HIS A 474 -17.03 -11.46 -20.26
N LEU A 475 -18.24 -11.59 -19.69
CA LEU A 475 -18.45 -12.13 -18.34
C LEU A 475 -18.01 -13.59 -18.27
N GLN A 476 -18.38 -14.39 -19.29
CA GLN A 476 -17.94 -15.77 -19.39
C GLN A 476 -16.41 -15.89 -19.51
N HIS A 477 -15.78 -15.04 -20.33
CA HIS A 477 -14.32 -15.02 -20.48
C HIS A 477 -13.61 -14.65 -19.17
N GLN A 478 -14.10 -13.65 -18.44
CA GLN A 478 -13.55 -13.25 -17.14
C GLN A 478 -13.68 -14.37 -16.10
N ILE A 479 -14.83 -15.05 -16.04
CA ILE A 479 -15.03 -16.20 -15.13
C ILE A 479 -14.07 -17.33 -15.46
N VAL A 480 -13.94 -17.70 -16.75
CA VAL A 480 -13.00 -18.74 -17.20
C VAL A 480 -11.56 -18.36 -16.86
N PHE A 481 -11.18 -17.11 -17.07
CA PHE A 481 -9.87 -16.61 -16.66
C PHE A 481 -9.67 -16.72 -15.14
N CYS A 482 -10.58 -16.24 -14.33
CA CYS A 482 -10.51 -16.36 -12.87
C CYS A 482 -10.44 -17.83 -12.41
N GLU A 483 -11.19 -18.74 -13.02
CA GLU A 483 -11.13 -20.18 -12.75
C GLU A 483 -9.78 -20.77 -13.10
N SER A 484 -9.19 -20.39 -14.23
CA SER A 484 -7.85 -20.82 -14.62
C SER A 484 -6.78 -20.35 -13.63
N VAL A 485 -6.88 -19.10 -13.15
CA VAL A 485 -6.00 -18.52 -12.13
C VAL A 485 -6.17 -19.23 -10.79
N ARG A 486 -7.41 -19.47 -10.34
CA ARG A 486 -7.69 -20.20 -9.09
C ARG A 486 -7.14 -21.62 -9.13
N LYS A 487 -7.35 -22.33 -10.23
CA LYS A 487 -6.81 -23.68 -10.43
C LYS A 487 -5.28 -23.67 -10.37
N ALA A 488 -4.63 -22.77 -11.10
CA ALA A 488 -3.18 -22.63 -11.07
C ALA A 488 -2.67 -22.29 -9.66
N LEU A 489 -3.35 -21.40 -8.94
CA LEU A 489 -3.02 -21.04 -7.56
C LEU A 489 -3.13 -22.26 -6.63
N GLU A 490 -4.22 -23.01 -6.69
CA GLU A 490 -4.43 -24.23 -5.88
C GLU A 490 -3.38 -25.32 -6.19
N ASP A 491 -3.00 -25.48 -7.46
CA ASP A 491 -1.97 -26.42 -7.88
C ASP A 491 -0.59 -26.06 -7.30
N HIS A 492 -0.23 -24.77 -7.34
CA HIS A 492 1.01 -24.27 -6.74
C HIS A 492 1.01 -24.39 -5.22
N GLU A 493 -0.10 -24.07 -4.54
CA GLU A 493 -0.24 -24.22 -3.09
C GLU A 493 -0.10 -25.68 -2.66
N ARG A 494 -0.76 -26.59 -3.37
CA ARG A 494 -0.69 -28.04 -3.07
C ARG A 494 0.72 -28.56 -3.28
N LYS A 495 1.37 -28.18 -4.39
CA LYS A 495 2.75 -28.55 -4.69
C LYS A 495 3.70 -28.01 -3.63
N PHE A 496 3.55 -26.75 -3.24
CA PHE A 496 4.33 -26.12 -2.18
C PHE A 496 4.18 -26.86 -0.85
N GLN A 497 2.95 -27.11 -0.39
CA GLN A 497 2.69 -27.79 0.88
C GLN A 497 3.34 -29.17 0.92
N ARG A 498 3.31 -29.88 -0.22
CA ARG A 498 3.90 -31.20 -0.37
C ARG A 498 5.43 -31.20 -0.40
N LEU A 499 6.05 -30.29 -1.15
CA LEU A 499 7.51 -30.15 -1.18
C LEU A 499 8.03 -29.80 0.21
N ARG A 500 7.41 -28.81 0.87
CA ARG A 500 7.70 -28.42 2.25
C ARG A 500 7.57 -29.61 3.21
N ALA A 501 6.52 -30.41 3.06
CA ALA A 501 6.29 -31.60 3.89
C ALA A 501 7.40 -32.64 3.73
N CYS A 502 7.73 -32.98 2.49
CA CYS A 502 8.70 -34.01 2.20
C CYS A 502 10.09 -33.59 2.67
N GLU A 503 10.47 -32.33 2.43
CA GLU A 503 11.73 -31.78 2.93
C GLU A 503 11.78 -31.76 4.47
N PHE A 504 10.66 -31.40 5.12
CA PHE A 504 10.56 -31.42 6.58
C PHE A 504 10.71 -32.83 7.16
N PHE A 505 10.20 -33.87 6.52
CA PHE A 505 10.35 -35.24 7.00
C PHE A 505 11.53 -35.99 6.36
N LYS A 506 12.32 -35.34 5.50
CA LYS A 506 13.39 -35.95 4.70
C LYS A 506 12.90 -37.14 3.86
N ILE A 507 11.70 -37.02 3.30
CA ILE A 507 11.06 -38.02 2.44
C ILE A 507 11.52 -37.76 1.00
N ASN A 508 11.94 -38.82 0.30
CA ASN A 508 12.31 -38.72 -1.12
C ASN A 508 11.05 -38.57 -1.98
N LEU A 509 10.88 -37.39 -2.58
CA LEU A 509 9.70 -37.04 -3.37
C LEU A 509 9.43 -38.05 -4.49
N ASN A 510 10.47 -38.45 -5.25
CA ASN A 510 10.34 -39.31 -6.42
C ASN A 510 9.83 -40.71 -6.08
N ILE A 511 10.12 -41.18 -4.88
CA ILE A 511 9.67 -42.49 -4.37
C ILE A 511 8.26 -42.35 -3.79
N PHE A 512 7.99 -41.22 -3.14
CA PHE A 512 6.72 -40.95 -2.49
C PHE A 512 5.61 -40.57 -3.48
N ASP A 513 5.96 -40.14 -4.69
CA ASP A 513 5.03 -39.74 -5.76
C ASP A 513 4.37 -40.90 -6.54
N SER A 514 4.68 -42.16 -6.22
CA SER A 514 4.03 -43.30 -6.87
C SER A 514 2.53 -43.38 -6.52
N GLU A 515 1.72 -43.92 -7.44
CA GLU A 515 0.28 -44.12 -7.21
C GLU A 515 -0.01 -45.04 -6.01
N ASP A 516 0.94 -45.91 -5.65
CA ASP A 516 0.85 -46.86 -4.55
C ASP A 516 0.87 -46.20 -3.15
N ASN A 517 1.30 -44.94 -3.02
CA ASN A 517 1.51 -44.26 -1.73
C ASN A 517 0.43 -43.23 -1.40
N ARG A 518 -0.77 -43.33 -1.98
CA ARG A 518 -1.85 -42.33 -1.78
C ARG A 518 -2.28 -42.17 -0.31
N GLU A 519 -2.34 -43.25 0.46
CA GLU A 519 -2.70 -43.19 1.89
C GLU A 519 -1.63 -42.44 2.69
N ASP A 520 -0.36 -42.78 2.48
CA ASP A 520 0.78 -42.12 3.12
C ASP A 520 0.85 -40.63 2.75
N GLN A 521 0.53 -40.27 1.51
CA GLN A 521 0.45 -38.87 1.06
C GLN A 521 -0.62 -38.06 1.81
N VAL A 522 -1.78 -38.68 2.08
CA VAL A 522 -2.85 -38.06 2.86
C VAL A 522 -2.44 -37.91 4.32
N GLU A 523 -1.85 -38.95 4.92
CA GLU A 523 -1.36 -38.91 6.31
C GLU A 523 -0.29 -37.84 6.51
N LEU A 524 0.71 -37.77 5.60
CA LEU A 524 1.76 -36.76 5.61
C LEU A 524 1.16 -35.35 5.59
N SER A 525 0.20 -35.12 4.70
CA SER A 525 -0.47 -33.82 4.55
C SER A 525 -1.21 -33.42 5.83
N GLN A 526 -1.90 -34.36 6.48
CA GLN A 526 -2.60 -34.11 7.75
C GLN A 526 -1.65 -33.80 8.91
N ASN A 527 -0.56 -34.56 9.03
CA ASN A 527 0.43 -34.37 10.10
C ASN A 527 1.18 -33.04 9.94
N VAL A 528 1.55 -32.67 8.71
CA VAL A 528 2.13 -31.35 8.41
C VAL A 528 1.14 -30.23 8.70
N ARG A 529 -0.12 -30.39 8.31
CA ARG A 529 -1.14 -29.38 8.58
C ARG A 529 -1.28 -29.13 10.08
N LYS A 530 -1.35 -30.18 10.91
CA LYS A 530 -1.39 -30.05 12.37
C LYS A 530 -0.14 -29.34 12.90
N LEU A 531 1.04 -29.71 12.44
CA LEU A 531 2.30 -29.13 12.89
C LEU A 531 2.37 -27.63 12.57
N PHE A 532 2.11 -27.24 11.32
CA PHE A 532 2.17 -25.84 10.92
C PHE A 532 1.01 -25.00 11.49
N GLN A 533 -0.18 -25.57 11.71
CA GLN A 533 -1.26 -24.92 12.46
C GLN A 533 -0.96 -24.76 13.96
N THR A 534 -0.01 -25.51 14.51
CA THR A 534 0.43 -25.34 15.90
C THR A 534 1.54 -24.28 16.02
N ILE A 535 2.30 -24.08 14.93
CA ILE A 535 3.43 -23.15 14.87
C ILE A 535 2.99 -21.74 14.44
N ALA A 536 2.01 -21.66 13.54
CA ALA A 536 1.29 -20.45 13.15
C ALA A 536 0.21 -20.11 14.18
#